data_AF-A0A1G9MZP1-F1
#
_entry.id   AF-A0A1G9MZP1-F1
#
_cell.length_a   1.000
_cell.length_b   1.000
_cell.length_c   1.000
_cell.angle_alpha   90.00
_cell.angle_beta   90.00
_cell.angle_gamma   90.00
#
_symmetry.space_group_name_H-M   'P 1'
#
loop_
_entity.id
_entity.type
_entity.pdbx_description
1 polymer ?
#
loop_
_entity_poly.entity_id
_entity_poly.type
_entity_poly.pdbx_seq_one_letter_code
_entity_poly.pdbx_strand_id
1 'polypeptide(L)'
;MKTFKLISLDVLEDQNEEIRPRSIPLLDGLIINREDDQNRWLLEAYLDKSYETYFQALKEENEQVMLQGKITKESNQPATFMASITNINTIGDHINVLFLSTLVDRKKGEIERTLKNLIEEGYQGDELLDEFKDRV
;
A
#
# COMPACT_ATOMS: atom_id res chain seq x y z
N MET A 1 -12.69 -15.68 -0.59
CA MET A 1 -11.43 -15.28 -1.23
C MET A 1 -11.71 -14.76 -2.63
N LYS A 2 -11.11 -13.63 -3.01
CA LYS A 2 -11.18 -13.07 -4.36
C LYS A 2 -9.78 -12.79 -4.89
N THR A 3 -9.54 -13.13 -6.14
CA THR A 3 -8.23 -13.01 -6.80
C THR A 3 -8.33 -12.03 -7.95
N PHE A 4 -7.33 -11.15 -8.06
CA PHE A 4 -7.26 -10.11 -9.08
C PHE A 4 -5.86 -10.03 -9.65
N LYS A 5 -5.75 -9.47 -10.85
CA LYS A 5 -4.45 -9.13 -11.44
C LYS A 5 -3.89 -7.88 -10.75
N LEU A 6 -2.64 -7.94 -10.31
CA LEU A 6 -1.87 -6.77 -9.88
C LEU A 6 -1.17 -6.21 -11.13
N ILE A 7 -1.56 -5.00 -11.52
CA ILE A 7 -1.15 -4.38 -12.78
C ILE A 7 0.15 -3.60 -12.61
N SER A 8 0.28 -2.88 -11.50
CA SER A 8 1.46 -2.12 -11.15
C SER A 8 1.72 -2.22 -9.65
N LEU A 9 2.98 -2.02 -9.25
CA LEU A 9 3.39 -1.96 -7.88
C LEU A 9 4.45 -0.87 -7.72
N ASP A 10 4.21 0.05 -6.79
CA ASP A 10 5.18 1.04 -6.36
C ASP A 10 5.48 0.81 -4.87
N VAL A 11 6.76 0.89 -4.50
CA VAL A 11 7.20 0.95 -3.10
C VAL A 11 7.35 2.41 -2.73
N LEU A 12 6.68 2.86 -1.67
CA LEU A 12 6.81 4.23 -1.17
C LEU A 12 8.03 4.31 -0.26
N GLU A 13 9.09 4.98 -0.73
CA GLU A 13 10.34 5.18 0.00
C GLU A 13 10.34 6.57 0.65
N ASP A 14 10.85 6.68 1.88
CA ASP A 14 11.14 7.97 2.52
C ASP A 14 12.52 8.44 2.06
N GLN A 15 12.56 9.49 1.25
CA GLN A 15 13.80 10.10 0.79
C GLN A 15 13.78 11.60 1.14
N ASN A 16 14.64 12.00 2.08
CA ASN A 16 14.81 13.40 2.50
C ASN A 16 13.50 14.07 2.94
N GLU A 17 12.71 13.40 3.79
CA GLU A 17 11.43 13.90 4.32
C GLU A 17 10.29 14.00 3.27
N GLU A 18 10.52 13.48 2.05
CA GLU A 18 9.49 13.31 1.02
C GLU A 18 9.26 11.83 0.72
N ILE A 19 7.99 11.40 0.79
CA ILE A 19 7.59 10.06 0.37
C ILE A 19 7.55 10.03 -1.17
N ARG A 20 8.42 9.24 -1.79
CA ARG A 20 8.50 9.09 -3.24
C ARG A 20 8.17 7.66 -3.68
N PRO A 21 7.31 7.47 -4.69
CA PRO A 21 7.03 6.15 -5.24
C PRO A 21 8.20 5.68 -6.10
N ARG A 22 8.76 4.52 -5.76
CA ARG A 22 9.66 3.75 -6.61
C ARG A 22 8.86 2.71 -7.36
N SER A 23 8.76 2.88 -8.68
CA SER A 23 8.04 1.93 -9.52
C SER A 23 8.80 0.63 -9.71
N ILE A 24 8.09 -0.49 -9.53
CA ILE A 24 8.63 -1.84 -9.66
C ILE A 24 8.11 -2.43 -10.98
N PRO A 25 8.99 -2.74 -11.95
CA PRO A 25 8.59 -3.25 -13.26
C PRO A 25 8.17 -4.72 -13.16
N LEU A 26 6.88 -4.95 -12.92
CA LEU A 26 6.29 -6.28 -12.85
C LEU A 26 6.42 -7.00 -14.19
N LEU A 27 6.92 -8.25 -14.17
CA LEU A 27 6.75 -9.20 -15.28
C LEU A 27 5.32 -9.74 -15.26
N ASP A 28 4.82 -10.08 -14.07
CA ASP A 28 3.41 -10.32 -13.80
C ASP A 28 3.11 -10.05 -12.32
N GLY A 29 1.83 -10.01 -11.96
CA GLY A 29 1.42 -9.73 -10.59
C GLY A 29 0.05 -10.29 -10.23
N LEU A 30 -0.05 -10.80 -9.01
CA LEU A 30 -1.29 -11.33 -8.44
C LEU A 30 -1.58 -10.62 -7.12
N ILE A 31 -2.86 -10.35 -6.87
CA ILE A 31 -3.30 -9.86 -5.57
C ILE A 31 -4.58 -10.58 -5.14
N ILE A 32 -4.60 -11.06 -3.90
CA ILE A 32 -5.68 -11.86 -3.34
C ILE A 32 -6.25 -11.14 -2.12
N ASN A 33 -7.54 -10.83 -2.16
CA ASN A 33 -8.30 -10.50 -0.97
C ASN A 33 -8.67 -11.80 -0.24
N ARG A 34 -8.13 -11.99 0.96
CA ARG A 34 -8.40 -13.21 1.75
C ARG A 34 -9.83 -13.27 2.25
N GLU A 35 -10.54 -12.14 2.32
CA GLU A 35 -11.87 -12.01 2.92
C GLU A 35 -11.94 -12.60 4.33
N ASP A 36 -10.86 -12.41 5.10
CA ASP A 36 -10.82 -12.75 6.52
C ASP A 36 -11.17 -11.54 7.39
N ASP A 37 -11.45 -11.79 8.67
CA ASP A 37 -11.82 -10.76 9.65
C ASP A 37 -10.73 -9.71 9.88
N GLN A 38 -9.51 -9.98 9.39
CA GLN A 38 -8.34 -9.12 9.53
C GLN A 38 -8.12 -8.22 8.30
N ASN A 39 -8.99 -8.28 7.28
CA ASN A 39 -8.88 -7.54 6.03
C ASN A 39 -7.52 -7.72 5.34
N ARG A 40 -6.96 -8.93 5.40
CA ARG A 40 -5.63 -9.19 4.86
C ARG A 40 -5.65 -9.43 3.36
N TRP A 41 -4.60 -8.94 2.72
CA TRP A 41 -4.33 -9.13 1.31
C TRP A 41 -2.99 -9.83 1.15
N LEU A 42 -2.91 -10.71 0.14
CA LEU A 42 -1.66 -11.29 -0.32
C LEU A 42 -1.31 -10.67 -1.67
N LEU A 43 -0.11 -10.13 -1.80
CA LEU A 43 0.41 -9.65 -3.07
C LEU A 43 1.57 -10.53 -3.50
N GLU A 44 1.61 -10.88 -4.77
CA GLU A 44 2.72 -11.55 -5.42
C GLU A 44 3.20 -10.69 -6.58
N ALA A 45 4.48 -10.31 -6.53
CA ALA A 45 5.16 -9.61 -7.60
C ALA A 45 6.15 -10.55 -8.26
N TYR A 46 5.97 -10.84 -9.55
CA TYR A 46 6.92 -11.62 -10.33
C TYR A 46 7.83 -10.68 -11.10
N LEU A 47 9.14 -10.83 -10.91
CA LEU A 47 10.14 -9.82 -11.26
C LEU A 47 11.40 -10.44 -11.86
N ASP A 48 12.19 -9.60 -12.53
CA ASP A 48 13.56 -9.93 -12.88
C ASP A 48 14.43 -10.10 -11.62
N LYS A 49 15.37 -11.05 -11.66
CA LYS A 49 16.25 -11.35 -10.52
C LYS A 49 17.14 -10.19 -10.10
N SER A 50 17.36 -9.19 -10.95
CA SER A 50 18.06 -7.95 -10.59
C SER A 50 17.45 -7.21 -9.39
N TYR A 51 16.18 -7.46 -9.06
CA TYR A 51 15.50 -6.87 -7.89
C TYR A 51 15.69 -7.68 -6.59
N GLU A 52 16.36 -8.83 -6.64
CA GLU A 52 16.53 -9.72 -5.48
C GLU A 52 17.23 -9.02 -4.32
N THR A 53 18.38 -8.40 -4.56
CA THR A 53 19.14 -7.65 -3.54
C THR A 53 18.33 -6.51 -2.93
N TYR A 54 17.55 -5.80 -3.76
CA TYR A 54 16.71 -4.69 -3.30
C TYR A 54 15.64 -5.19 -2.32
N PHE A 55 14.90 -6.25 -2.67
CA PHE A 55 13.86 -6.76 -1.79
C PHE A 55 14.42 -7.49 -0.56
N GLN A 56 15.60 -8.10 -0.65
CA GLN A 56 16.29 -8.66 0.51
C GLN A 56 16.65 -7.57 1.53
N ALA A 57 17.31 -6.50 1.07
CA ALA A 57 17.63 -5.35 1.93
C ALA A 57 16.34 -4.73 2.52
N LEU A 58 15.31 -4.54 1.68
CA LEU A 58 14.03 -3.99 2.12
C LEU A 58 13.36 -4.85 3.20
N LYS A 59 13.46 -6.19 3.09
CA LYS A 59 12.94 -7.14 4.08
C LYS A 59 13.74 -7.13 5.40
N GLU A 60 15.05 -6.93 5.33
CA GLU A 60 15.93 -6.89 6.51
C GLU A 60 15.82 -5.57 7.27
N GLU A 61 15.69 -4.45 6.55
CA GLU A 61 15.67 -3.11 7.11
C GLU A 61 14.29 -2.70 7.67
N ASN A 62 13.21 -3.21 7.08
CA ASN A 62 11.86 -2.75 7.38
C ASN A 62 10.94 -3.90 7.80
N GLU A 63 10.34 -3.76 8.99
CA GLU A 63 9.27 -4.67 9.43
C GLU A 63 8.02 -4.50 8.56
N GLN A 64 7.73 -3.27 8.12
CA GLN A 64 6.62 -2.94 7.24
C GLN A 64 7.04 -1.93 6.17
N VAL A 65 6.45 -2.09 4.98
CA VAL A 65 6.64 -1.22 3.81
C VAL A 65 5.29 -0.75 3.30
N MET A 66 5.23 0.50 2.84
CA MET A 66 4.03 1.05 2.23
C MET A 66 4.08 0.82 0.72
N LEU A 67 3.05 0.18 0.19
CA LEU A 67 2.93 -0.17 -1.23
C LEU A 67 1.76 0.55 -1.86
N GLN A 68 1.88 0.92 -3.12
CA GLN A 68 0.76 1.29 -3.97
C GLN A 68 0.61 0.32 -5.13
N GLY A 69 -0.60 -0.20 -5.34
CA GLY A 69 -0.86 -1.15 -6.41
C GLY A 69 -2.14 -0.85 -7.17
N LYS A 70 -2.08 -0.90 -8.50
CA LYS A 70 -3.28 -0.87 -9.34
C LYS A 70 -3.82 -2.28 -9.56
N ILE A 71 -5.12 -2.46 -9.32
CA ILE A 71 -5.76 -3.76 -9.36
C ILE A 71 -6.67 -3.85 -10.59
N THR A 72 -6.58 -4.93 -11.35
CA THR A 72 -7.42 -5.25 -12.53
C THR A 72 -7.20 -4.37 -13.77
N LYS A 73 -7.19 -3.03 -13.65
CA LYS A 73 -7.08 -2.10 -14.79
C LYS A 73 -6.14 -0.93 -14.49
N GLU A 74 -5.42 -0.48 -15.51
CA GLU A 74 -4.52 0.68 -15.43
C GLU A 74 -5.23 2.00 -15.11
N SER A 75 -6.49 2.14 -15.51
CA SER A 75 -7.31 3.31 -15.26
C SER A 75 -7.79 3.42 -13.80
N ASN A 76 -7.59 2.37 -13.00
CA ASN A 76 -8.02 2.37 -11.61
C ASN A 76 -7.08 3.21 -10.75
N GLN A 77 -7.66 3.84 -9.73
CA GLN A 77 -6.87 4.49 -8.69
C GLN A 77 -6.06 3.43 -7.93
N PRO A 78 -4.77 3.70 -7.62
CA PRO A 78 -3.95 2.76 -6.88
C PRO A 78 -4.46 2.61 -5.45
N ALA A 79 -4.57 1.36 -5.00
CA ALA A 79 -4.82 1.03 -3.61
C ALA A 79 -3.51 1.13 -2.82
N THR A 80 -3.56 1.61 -1.58
CA THR A 80 -2.40 1.70 -0.69
C THR A 80 -2.44 0.59 0.34
N PHE A 81 -1.30 -0.05 0.58
CA PHE A 81 -1.18 -1.19 1.49
C PHE A 81 -0.05 -0.97 2.47
N MET A 82 -0.24 -1.39 3.71
CA MET A 82 0.84 -1.60 4.66
C MET A 82 1.19 -3.08 4.63
N ALA A 83 2.43 -3.41 4.27
CA ALA A 83 2.80 -4.77 3.89
C ALA A 83 4.09 -5.21 4.55
N SER A 84 4.22 -6.52 4.79
CA SER A 84 5.46 -7.17 5.21
C SER A 84 5.89 -8.16 4.14
N ILE A 85 7.19 -8.23 3.85
CA ILE A 85 7.73 -9.21 2.89
C ILE A 85 7.85 -10.54 3.61
N THR A 86 7.01 -11.50 3.23
CA THR A 86 7.00 -12.84 3.81
C THR A 86 8.10 -13.71 3.20
N ASN A 87 8.16 -13.76 1.87
CA ASN A 87 9.07 -14.61 1.13
C ASN A 87 9.58 -13.91 -0.13
N ILE A 88 10.81 -14.25 -0.50
CA ILE A 88 11.43 -13.94 -1.79
C ILE A 88 11.94 -15.29 -2.30
N ASN A 89 11.43 -15.76 -3.44
CA ASN A 89 11.85 -17.05 -3.99
C ASN A 89 12.45 -16.86 -5.37
N THR A 90 13.61 -17.47 -5.60
CA THR A 90 14.30 -17.47 -6.89
C THR A 90 13.71 -18.52 -7.82
N ILE A 91 13.41 -18.12 -9.06
CA ILE A 91 12.81 -18.96 -10.11
C ILE A 91 13.62 -18.76 -11.40
N GLY A 92 14.72 -19.51 -11.55
CA GLY A 92 15.66 -19.33 -12.67
C GLY A 92 16.28 -17.92 -12.66
N ASP A 93 16.05 -17.17 -13.74
CA ASP A 93 16.51 -15.79 -13.93
C ASP A 93 15.51 -14.75 -13.38
N HIS A 94 14.48 -15.21 -12.68
CA HIS A 94 13.42 -14.38 -12.09
C HIS A 94 13.28 -14.62 -10.60
N ILE A 95 12.47 -13.79 -9.95
CA ILE A 95 12.05 -13.97 -8.56
C ILE A 95 10.54 -13.75 -8.44
N ASN A 96 9.93 -14.32 -7.42
CA ASN A 96 8.68 -13.79 -6.88
C ASN A 96 8.90 -13.21 -5.48
N VAL A 97 8.17 -12.14 -5.18
CA VAL A 97 8.15 -11.51 -3.86
C VAL A 97 6.73 -11.59 -3.33
N LEU A 98 6.57 -12.19 -2.15
CA LEU A 98 5.28 -12.37 -1.48
C LEU A 98 5.13 -11.39 -0.33
N PHE A 99 4.07 -10.61 -0.37
CA PHE A 99 3.74 -9.65 0.66
C PHE A 99 2.45 -10.04 1.36
N LEU A 100 2.45 -10.01 2.69
CA LEU A 100 1.23 -10.03 3.49
C LEU A 100 0.92 -8.60 3.93
N SER A 101 -0.27 -8.13 3.62
CA SER A 101 -0.61 -6.73 3.79
C SER A 101 -2.03 -6.49 4.30
N THR A 102 -2.28 -5.25 4.72
CA THR A 102 -3.60 -4.71 5.01
C THR A 102 -3.82 -3.45 4.18
N LEU A 103 -5.05 -3.28 3.67
CA LEU A 103 -5.42 -2.09 2.93
C LEU A 103 -5.40 -0.86 3.86
N VAL A 104 -4.71 0.19 3.45
CA VAL A 104 -4.72 1.48 4.15
C VAL A 104 -5.95 2.26 3.70
N ASP A 105 -6.87 2.50 4.62
CA ASP A 105 -8.05 3.32 4.37
C ASP A 105 -7.68 4.81 4.39
N ARG A 106 -7.29 5.33 3.22
CA ARG A 106 -6.96 6.76 3.05
C ARG A 106 -8.09 7.68 3.47
N LYS A 107 -9.37 7.27 3.30
CA LYS A 107 -10.51 8.09 3.70
C LYS A 107 -10.57 8.28 5.22
N LYS A 108 -10.31 7.23 5.99
CA LYS A 108 -10.24 7.37 7.46
C LYS A 108 -9.11 8.29 7.88
N GLY A 109 -7.92 8.15 7.29
CA GLY A 109 -6.79 9.03 7.60
C GLY A 109 -7.05 10.50 7.21
N GLU A 110 -7.70 10.74 6.08
CA GLU A 110 -8.12 12.08 5.67
C GLU A 110 -9.19 12.66 6.60
N ILE A 111 -10.19 11.85 6.97
CA ILE A 111 -11.23 12.22 7.94
C ILE A 111 -10.61 12.57 9.30
N GLU A 112 -9.71 11.73 9.82
CA GLU A 112 -9.02 11.96 11.09
C GLU A 112 -8.16 13.23 11.03
N ARG A 113 -7.45 13.46 9.92
CA ARG A 113 -6.65 14.68 9.72
C ARG A 113 -7.53 15.92 9.66
N THR A 114 -8.63 15.90 8.90
CA THR A 114 -9.56 17.02 8.81
C THR A 114 -10.20 17.32 10.16
N LEU A 115 -10.65 16.29 10.88
CA LEU A 115 -11.21 16.45 12.21
C LEU A 115 -10.19 17.04 13.20
N LYS A 116 -8.94 16.57 13.16
CA LYS A 116 -7.86 17.08 14.01
C LYS A 116 -7.57 18.55 13.73
N ASN A 117 -7.47 18.95 12.46
CA ASN A 117 -7.26 20.34 12.07
C ASN A 117 -8.40 21.24 12.56
N LEU A 118 -9.67 20.81 12.44
CA LEU A 118 -10.81 21.59 12.92
C LEU A 118 -10.80 21.76 14.45
N ILE A 119 -10.38 20.74 15.20
CA ILE A 119 -10.20 20.85 16.66
C ILE A 119 -9.07 21.84 16.99
N GLU A 120 -7.95 21.78 16.26
CA GLU A 120 -6.81 22.72 16.42
C GLU A 120 -7.19 24.18 16.03
N GLU A 121 -8.09 24.35 15.06
CA GLU A 121 -8.70 25.64 14.69
C GLU A 121 -9.70 26.16 15.75
N GLY A 122 -10.07 25.33 16.74
CA GLY A 122 -10.87 25.72 17.90
C GLY A 122 -12.35 25.35 17.82
N TYR A 123 -12.80 24.65 16.77
CA TYR A 123 -14.19 24.23 16.61
C TYR A 123 -14.57 23.13 17.60
N GLN A 124 -15.77 23.21 18.19
CA GLN A 124 -16.28 22.24 19.17
C GLN A 124 -17.80 22.05 19.02
N GLY A 125 -18.32 20.94 19.56
CA GLY A 125 -19.76 20.68 19.61
C GLY A 125 -20.41 20.62 18.22
N ASP A 126 -21.59 21.24 18.08
CA ASP A 126 -22.35 21.25 16.83
C ASP A 126 -21.64 22.04 15.72
N GLU A 127 -20.88 23.09 16.05
CA GLU A 127 -20.09 23.86 15.07
C GLU A 127 -18.98 23.03 14.42
N LEU A 128 -18.32 22.15 15.19
CA LEU A 128 -17.34 21.20 14.64
C LEU A 128 -17.99 20.23 13.65
N LEU A 129 -19.20 19.76 13.96
CA LEU A 129 -19.93 18.82 13.11
C LEU A 129 -20.37 19.46 11.79
N ASP A 130 -20.72 20.75 11.80
CA ASP A 130 -21.13 21.47 10.61
C ASP A 130 -19.93 21.82 9.71
N GLU A 131 -18.84 22.34 10.27
CA GLU A 131 -17.60 22.58 9.52
C GLU A 131 -16.97 21.29 8.99
N PHE A 132 -17.09 20.19 9.73
CA PHE A 132 -16.63 18.89 9.25
C PHE A 132 -17.42 18.40 8.03
N LYS A 133 -18.74 18.63 7.98
CA LYS A 133 -19.57 18.25 6.81
C LYS A 133 -19.26 19.11 5.58
N ASP A 134 -18.88 20.36 5.77
CA ASP A 134 -18.55 21.28 4.66
C ASP A 134 -17.17 21.00 4.05
N ARG A 135 -16.24 20.39 4.81
CA ARG A 135 -14.87 20.08 4.36
C ARG A 135 -14.67 18.63 3.86
N VAL A 136 -15.71 17.78 3.88
CA VAL A 136 -15.67 16.35 3.51
C VAL A 136 -16.45 16.07 2.23
#